data_AF-A0A1C0ZZH6-F1
#
_entry.id   AF-A0A1C0ZZH6-F1
#
_cell.length_a   1.000
_cell.length_b   1.000
_cell.length_c   1.000
_cell.angle_alpha   90.00
_cell.angle_beta   90.00
_cell.angle_gamma   90.00
#
_symmetry.space_group_name_H-M   'P 1'
#
loop_
_entity.id
_entity.type
_entity.pdbx_description
1 polymer ?
#
loop_
_entity_poly.entity_id
_entity_poly.type
_entity_poly.pdbx_seq_one_letter_code
_entity_poly.pdbx_strand_id
1 'polypeptide(L)'
;MKYQWRITKYNPIFRNDAGHYLLNEWTCPSEIGNVIDGELFTLEQYLIIEHAYVETLIAFLNEKRQYFLRVIQAKKRSVSHEEKTSLLYDHEFDEINIKEDKIVNINEIRIICKMILRNLADCQFFSSDNFFVHFGWDFYMYIGSSQKSEAGIEFAIKNGLFVEQMDSPYHFEEKDVTRLVQWNKIDDETKVVVGSELLLNVPISEYRNVFHLSLEHPMYGSFEITEAHKNFFQKLIAHKMDFSKYEYEFFGGH
;
A
#
# COMPACT_ATOMS: atom_id res chain seq x y z
N MET A 1 2.64 8.71 14.45
CA MET A 1 2.19 9.80 13.54
C MET A 1 1.10 10.60 14.24
N LYS A 2 1.11 11.95 14.21
CA LYS A 2 0.19 12.74 15.04
C LYS A 2 -1.22 12.86 14.47
N TYR A 3 -1.34 13.03 13.16
CA TYR A 3 -2.63 13.18 12.49
C TYR A 3 -2.79 12.08 11.46
N GLN A 4 -3.98 11.51 11.42
CA GLN A 4 -4.30 10.36 10.59
C GLN A 4 -5.74 10.48 10.11
N TRP A 5 -5.96 10.19 8.84
CA TRP A 5 -7.25 10.30 8.20
C TRP A 5 -7.53 9.09 7.31
N ARG A 6 -8.78 8.66 7.34
CA ARG A 6 -9.39 7.84 6.30
C ARG A 6 -10.09 8.77 5.32
N ILE A 7 -9.78 8.62 4.04
CA ILE A 7 -10.33 9.39 2.93
C ILE A 7 -10.98 8.40 1.96
N THR A 8 -12.25 8.60 1.65
CA THR A 8 -12.99 7.65 0.82
C THR A 8 -14.16 8.27 0.07
N LYS A 9 -14.59 7.66 -1.04
CA LYS A 9 -15.83 7.99 -1.75
C LYS A 9 -17.09 7.59 -0.97
N TYR A 10 -16.97 6.65 -0.02
CA TYR A 10 -18.11 6.12 0.71
C TYR A 10 -18.57 7.06 1.81
N ASN A 11 -19.85 7.44 1.76
CA ASN A 11 -20.41 8.34 2.76
C ASN A 11 -20.53 7.64 4.13
N PRO A 12 -19.83 8.10 5.18
CA PRO A 12 -19.80 7.40 6.46
C PRO A 12 -21.16 7.27 7.14
N ILE A 13 -22.18 8.07 6.75
CA ILE A 13 -23.54 7.93 7.29
C ILE A 13 -24.20 6.57 6.97
N PHE A 14 -23.70 5.86 5.95
CA PHE A 14 -24.22 4.55 5.55
C PHE A 14 -23.42 3.39 6.16
N ARG A 15 -22.62 3.64 7.20
CA ARG A 15 -21.97 2.59 7.97
C ARG A 15 -22.81 2.18 9.16
N ASN A 16 -22.75 0.90 9.52
CA ASN A 16 -23.28 0.44 10.80
C ASN A 16 -22.31 0.73 11.95
N ASP A 17 -22.73 0.42 13.18
CA ASP A 17 -21.93 0.61 14.39
C ASP A 17 -20.61 -0.20 14.40
N ALA A 18 -20.52 -1.25 13.58
CA ALA A 18 -19.28 -2.02 13.38
C ALA A 18 -18.35 -1.41 12.32
N GLY A 19 -18.75 -0.30 11.68
CA GLY A 19 -17.98 0.39 10.65
C GLY A 19 -18.13 -0.18 9.24
N HIS A 20 -18.97 -1.20 9.03
CA HIS A 20 -19.21 -1.78 7.70
C HIS A 20 -20.11 -0.86 6.88
N TYR A 21 -19.69 -0.58 5.63
CA TYR A 21 -20.50 0.14 4.65
C TYR A 21 -21.66 -0.74 4.17
N LEU A 22 -22.87 -0.19 4.11
CA LEU A 22 -24.10 -0.96 3.89
C LEU A 22 -24.66 -0.86 2.48
N LEU A 23 -24.27 0.15 1.71
CA LEU A 23 -24.74 0.31 0.33
C LEU A 23 -23.91 -0.53 -0.64
N ASN A 24 -24.56 -0.99 -1.70
CA ASN A 24 -23.91 -1.66 -2.80
C ASN A 24 -23.47 -0.63 -3.84
N GLU A 25 -22.18 -0.34 -3.88
CA GLU A 25 -21.57 0.55 -4.87
C GLU A 25 -20.40 -0.18 -5.54
N TRP A 26 -19.96 0.33 -6.69
CA TRP A 26 -18.73 -0.17 -7.30
C TRP A 26 -17.53 -0.02 -6.35
N THR A 27 -16.66 -1.02 -6.41
CA THR A 27 -15.46 -1.16 -5.57
C THR A 27 -14.20 -1.32 -6.42
N CYS A 28 -14.32 -1.59 -7.72
CA CYS A 28 -13.17 -1.71 -8.61
C CYS A 28 -13.45 -1.23 -10.06
N PRO A 29 -12.42 -0.79 -10.80
CA PRO A 29 -12.55 -0.32 -12.18
C PRO A 29 -13.06 -1.37 -13.16
N SER A 30 -12.90 -2.68 -12.88
CA SER A 30 -13.41 -3.73 -13.77
C SER A 30 -14.94 -3.82 -13.77
N GLU A 31 -15.62 -3.08 -12.89
CA GLU A 31 -17.08 -3.00 -12.86
C GLU A 31 -17.65 -1.93 -13.81
N ILE A 32 -16.80 -1.13 -14.47
CA ILE A 32 -17.26 -0.12 -15.44
C ILE A 32 -18.09 -0.81 -16.53
N GLY A 33 -19.29 -0.28 -16.78
CA GLY A 33 -20.28 -0.84 -17.70
C GLY A 33 -21.34 -1.73 -17.02
N ASN A 34 -21.15 -2.10 -15.74
CA ASN A 34 -22.16 -2.82 -14.97
C ASN A 34 -23.25 -1.89 -14.46
N VAL A 35 -24.44 -2.46 -14.23
CA VAL A 35 -25.52 -1.78 -13.49
C VAL A 35 -25.43 -2.18 -12.03
N ILE A 36 -25.25 -1.21 -11.14
CA ILE A 36 -25.08 -1.40 -9.70
C ILE A 36 -26.16 -0.57 -9.01
N ASP A 37 -26.96 -1.23 -8.19
CA ASP A 37 -28.14 -0.64 -7.53
C ASP A 37 -29.07 0.13 -8.49
N GLY A 38 -29.23 -0.40 -9.71
CA GLY A 38 -30.09 0.19 -10.75
C GLY A 38 -29.46 1.31 -11.57
N GLU A 39 -28.23 1.74 -11.27
CA GLU A 39 -27.50 2.76 -12.03
C GLU A 39 -26.34 2.17 -12.84
N LEU A 40 -26.16 2.65 -14.08
CA LEU A 40 -25.01 2.26 -14.90
C LEU A 40 -23.75 2.94 -14.38
N PHE A 41 -22.74 2.15 -14.00
CA PHE A 41 -21.43 2.66 -13.64
C PHE A 41 -20.61 2.99 -14.89
N THR A 42 -20.27 4.26 -15.09
CA THR A 42 -19.59 4.75 -16.30
C THR A 42 -18.11 5.04 -16.06
N LEU A 43 -17.34 5.05 -17.16
CA LEU A 43 -15.95 5.48 -17.15
C LEU A 43 -15.78 6.92 -16.63
N GLU A 44 -16.71 7.81 -16.98
CA GLU A 44 -16.67 9.21 -16.52
C GLU A 44 -16.79 9.31 -14.99
N GLN A 45 -17.73 8.58 -14.40
CA GLN A 45 -17.89 8.52 -12.94
C GLN A 45 -16.61 8.00 -12.26
N TYR A 46 -15.99 6.96 -12.84
CA TYR A 46 -14.72 6.43 -12.34
C TYR A 46 -13.61 7.50 -12.39
N LEU A 47 -13.43 8.16 -13.54
CA LEU A 47 -12.35 9.14 -13.72
C LEU A 47 -12.49 10.36 -12.81
N ILE A 48 -13.72 10.80 -12.51
CA ILE A 48 -13.98 11.87 -11.54
C ILE A 48 -13.47 11.47 -10.15
N ILE A 49 -13.80 10.24 -9.71
CA ILE A 49 -13.37 9.76 -8.40
C ILE A 49 -11.86 9.52 -8.37
N GLU A 50 -11.28 8.85 -9.37
CA GLU A 50 -9.83 8.68 -9.47
C GLU A 50 -9.09 10.02 -9.36
N HIS A 51 -9.54 11.02 -10.12
CA HIS A 51 -8.97 12.36 -10.08
C HIS A 51 -9.06 12.97 -8.66
N ALA A 52 -10.21 12.84 -8.00
CA ALA A 52 -10.39 13.35 -6.64
C ALA A 52 -9.39 12.72 -5.65
N TYR A 53 -9.12 11.41 -5.73
CA TYR A 53 -8.14 10.74 -4.86
C TYR A 53 -6.72 11.22 -5.15
N VAL A 54 -6.33 11.22 -6.42
CA VAL A 54 -4.98 11.63 -6.84
C VAL A 54 -4.71 13.07 -6.42
N GLU A 55 -5.59 14.01 -6.77
CA GLU A 55 -5.38 15.42 -6.43
C GLU A 55 -5.47 15.68 -4.93
N THR A 56 -6.30 14.93 -4.20
CA THR A 56 -6.33 15.02 -2.74
C THR A 56 -4.97 14.70 -2.15
N LEU A 57 -4.35 13.57 -2.51
CA LEU A 57 -3.01 13.26 -2.04
C LEU A 57 -2.01 14.39 -2.37
N ILE A 58 -2.09 14.94 -3.57
CA ILE A 58 -1.19 16.01 -4.00
C ILE A 58 -1.44 17.31 -3.21
N ALA A 59 -2.68 17.62 -2.85
CA ALA A 59 -2.99 18.75 -1.98
C ALA A 59 -2.34 18.59 -0.60
N PHE A 60 -2.42 17.40 0.01
CA PHE A 60 -1.75 17.09 1.27
C PHE A 60 -0.22 17.26 1.18
N LEU A 61 0.38 16.76 0.10
CA LEU A 61 1.83 16.86 -0.12
C LEU A 61 2.29 18.30 -0.34
N ASN A 62 1.55 19.08 -1.14
CA ASN A 62 1.85 20.48 -1.40
C ASN A 62 1.76 21.35 -0.13
N GLU A 63 0.74 21.14 0.69
CA GLU A 63 0.57 21.85 1.96
C GLU A 63 1.78 21.65 2.88
N LYS A 64 2.33 20.43 2.89
CA LYS A 64 3.53 20.08 3.67
C LYS A 64 4.85 20.38 2.98
N ARG A 65 4.83 20.78 1.70
CA ARG A 65 6.02 20.89 0.84
C ARG A 65 6.83 19.57 0.78
N GLN A 66 6.13 18.43 0.82
CA GLN A 66 6.70 17.08 0.72
C GLN A 66 6.65 16.63 -0.75
N TYR A 67 7.72 16.91 -1.50
CA TYR A 67 7.74 16.65 -2.95
C TYR A 67 8.28 15.27 -3.35
N PHE A 68 8.76 14.50 -2.37
CA PHE A 68 9.35 13.18 -2.60
C PHE A 68 8.81 12.21 -1.56
N LEU A 69 8.50 10.98 -1.95
CA LEU A 69 8.15 9.92 -1.02
C LEU A 69 8.93 8.66 -1.39
N ARG A 70 9.11 7.80 -0.40
CA ARG A 70 9.65 6.46 -0.57
C ARG A 70 8.51 5.50 -0.90
N VAL A 71 8.70 4.69 -1.92
CA VAL A 71 7.84 3.54 -2.20
C VAL A 71 8.19 2.43 -1.22
N ILE A 72 7.20 1.87 -0.54
CA ILE A 72 7.35 0.68 0.30
C ILE A 72 6.27 -0.36 -0.02
N GLN A 73 6.51 -1.62 0.36
CA GLN A 73 5.61 -2.75 0.10
C GLN A 73 5.22 -2.89 -1.37
N ALA A 74 6.18 -2.66 -2.27
CA ALA A 74 5.98 -2.76 -3.70
C ALA A 74 5.86 -4.23 -4.13
N LYS A 75 4.69 -4.61 -4.66
CA LYS A 75 4.51 -5.96 -5.22
C LYS A 75 5.05 -6.04 -6.64
N LYS A 76 5.78 -7.13 -6.92
CA LYS A 76 6.18 -7.49 -8.29
C LYS A 76 4.93 -7.94 -9.06
N ARG A 77 4.42 -7.09 -9.94
CA ARG A 77 3.33 -7.40 -10.88
C ARG A 77 3.73 -6.91 -12.28
N SER A 78 3.50 -7.75 -13.27
CA SER A 78 3.57 -7.33 -14.68
C SER A 78 2.16 -6.99 -15.16
N VAL A 79 2.00 -5.83 -15.81
CA VAL A 79 0.76 -5.50 -16.52
C VAL A 79 0.63 -6.42 -17.73
N SER A 80 -0.47 -7.16 -17.81
CA SER A 80 -0.79 -8.08 -18.89
C SER A 80 -1.09 -7.36 -20.20
N HIS A 81 -1.04 -8.09 -21.32
CA HIS A 81 -1.38 -7.52 -22.63
C HIS A 81 -2.81 -6.97 -22.68
N GLU A 82 -3.77 -7.68 -22.07
CA GLU A 82 -5.17 -7.26 -21.99
C GLU A 82 -5.31 -5.93 -21.24
N GLU A 83 -4.66 -5.79 -20.09
CA GLU A 83 -4.65 -4.53 -19.33
C GLU A 83 -4.04 -3.39 -20.12
N LYS A 84 -2.98 -3.63 -20.92
CA LYS A 84 -2.40 -2.59 -21.80
C LYS A 84 -3.34 -2.13 -22.92
N THR A 85 -4.34 -2.95 -23.28
CA THR A 85 -5.36 -2.57 -24.26
C THR A 85 -6.58 -1.89 -23.64
N SER A 86 -6.65 -1.83 -22.30
CA SER A 86 -7.74 -1.18 -21.57
C SER A 86 -7.79 0.32 -21.84
N LEU A 87 -9.00 0.89 -21.83
CA LEU A 87 -9.21 2.35 -21.87
C LEU A 87 -8.61 3.07 -20.65
N LEU A 88 -8.33 2.33 -19.59
CA LEU A 88 -7.67 2.82 -18.38
C LEU A 88 -6.14 2.65 -18.43
N TYR A 89 -5.55 2.28 -19.56
CA TYR A 89 -4.10 2.22 -19.67
C TYR A 89 -3.54 3.53 -20.25
N ASP A 90 -2.67 4.20 -19.49
CA ASP A 90 -1.94 5.38 -19.95
C ASP A 90 -0.51 4.97 -20.34
N HIS A 91 0.00 5.49 -21.47
CA HIS A 91 1.37 5.22 -21.93
C HIS A 91 2.46 5.64 -20.93
N GLU A 92 2.18 6.64 -20.08
CA GLU A 92 3.06 7.07 -18.98
C GLU A 92 3.35 5.92 -17.99
N PHE A 93 2.49 4.89 -17.91
CA PHE A 93 2.71 3.73 -17.04
C PHE A 93 3.92 2.91 -17.44
N ASP A 94 4.29 2.89 -18.73
CA ASP A 94 5.50 2.17 -19.20
C ASP A 94 6.80 2.85 -18.74
N GLU A 95 6.74 4.12 -18.32
CA GLU A 95 7.89 4.89 -17.84
C GLU A 95 8.13 4.73 -16.33
N ILE A 96 7.12 4.23 -15.60
CA ILE A 96 7.18 4.10 -14.15
C ILE A 96 7.76 2.75 -13.73
N ASN A 97 8.95 2.79 -13.16
CA ASN A 97 9.53 1.67 -12.44
C ASN A 97 9.19 1.77 -10.94
N ILE A 98 8.21 0.99 -10.49
CA ILE A 98 7.86 0.85 -9.07
C ILE A 98 8.78 -0.21 -8.46
N LYS A 99 9.57 0.20 -7.47
CA LYS A 99 10.50 -0.68 -6.76
C LYS A 99 10.50 -0.33 -5.28
N GLU A 100 10.60 -1.36 -4.45
CA GLU A 100 10.83 -1.23 -3.01
C GLU A 100 11.96 -0.22 -2.74
N ASP A 101 11.72 0.66 -1.78
CA ASP A 101 12.66 1.67 -1.30
C ASP A 101 13.05 2.76 -2.31
N LYS A 102 12.42 2.80 -3.49
CA LYS A 102 12.64 3.87 -4.48
C LYS A 102 12.07 5.20 -3.97
N ILE A 103 12.85 6.28 -4.11
CA ILE A 103 12.34 7.64 -3.94
C ILE A 103 11.69 8.09 -5.24
N VAL A 104 10.45 8.58 -5.15
CA VAL A 104 9.64 9.07 -6.26
C VAL A 104 9.24 10.52 -6.01
N ASN A 105 9.21 11.31 -7.08
CA ASN A 105 8.77 12.70 -7.01
C ASN A 105 7.24 12.84 -7.18
N ILE A 106 6.71 14.05 -6.98
CA ILE A 106 5.28 14.34 -7.05
C ILE A 106 4.58 13.92 -8.35
N ASN A 107 5.25 13.97 -9.50
CA ASN A 107 4.68 13.53 -10.78
C ASN A 107 4.63 12.00 -10.86
N GLU A 108 5.68 11.32 -10.42
CA GLU A 108 5.68 9.85 -10.31
C GLU A 108 4.61 9.38 -9.31
N ILE A 109 4.44 10.07 -8.18
CA ILE A 109 3.39 9.77 -7.20
C ILE A 109 2.00 9.84 -7.84
N ARG A 110 1.72 10.87 -8.66
CA ARG A 110 0.44 10.99 -9.38
C ARG A 110 0.19 9.77 -10.27
N ILE A 111 1.19 9.36 -11.05
CA ILE A 111 1.06 8.24 -11.98
C ILE A 111 0.89 6.92 -11.20
N ILE A 112 1.70 6.69 -10.17
CA ILE A 112 1.60 5.48 -9.34
C ILE A 112 0.23 5.41 -8.65
N CYS A 113 -0.33 6.53 -8.17
CA CYS A 113 -1.67 6.53 -7.59
C CYS A 113 -2.74 6.08 -8.57
N LYS A 114 -2.68 6.54 -9.83
CA LYS A 114 -3.58 6.04 -10.89
C LYS A 114 -3.38 4.54 -11.10
N MET A 115 -2.13 4.08 -11.18
CA MET A 115 -1.85 2.65 -11.34
C MET A 115 -2.42 1.81 -10.20
N ILE A 116 -2.34 2.28 -8.96
CA ILE A 116 -2.94 1.60 -7.78
C ILE A 116 -4.47 1.56 -7.90
N LEU A 117 -5.12 2.71 -8.12
CA LEU A 117 -6.59 2.80 -8.22
C LEU A 117 -7.15 2.00 -9.41
N ARG A 118 -6.32 1.81 -10.45
CA ARG A 118 -6.64 1.00 -11.64
C ARG A 118 -6.30 -0.49 -11.49
N ASN A 119 -5.86 -0.94 -10.31
CA ASN A 119 -5.41 -2.32 -10.03
C ASN A 119 -4.21 -2.80 -10.90
N LEU A 120 -3.41 -1.85 -11.39
CA LEU A 120 -2.21 -2.13 -12.19
C LEU A 120 -0.93 -2.21 -11.34
N ALA A 121 -0.96 -1.67 -10.12
CA ALA A 121 0.15 -1.68 -9.18
C ALA A 121 -0.34 -1.79 -7.73
N ASP A 122 0.57 -2.18 -6.83
CA ASP A 122 0.32 -2.20 -5.39
C ASP A 122 1.61 -1.78 -4.66
N CYS A 123 1.53 -0.66 -3.95
CA CYS A 123 2.57 -0.15 -3.07
C CYS A 123 2.00 0.94 -2.14
N GLN A 124 2.82 1.35 -1.18
CA GLN A 124 2.53 2.45 -0.27
C GLN A 124 3.57 3.56 -0.42
N PHE A 125 3.23 4.76 0.04
CA PHE A 125 4.16 5.87 0.10
C PHE A 125 4.51 6.21 1.54
N PHE A 126 5.79 6.54 1.78
CA PHE A 126 6.31 6.72 3.12
C PHE A 126 7.38 7.82 3.17
N SER A 127 7.42 8.53 4.29
CA SER A 127 8.49 9.44 4.70
C SER A 127 8.60 9.35 6.23
N SER A 128 9.79 8.96 6.72
CA SER A 128 10.02 8.71 8.15
C SER A 128 9.52 9.86 9.00
N ASP A 129 8.70 9.53 10.01
CA ASP A 129 8.14 10.45 11.00
C ASP A 129 7.31 11.62 10.45
N ASN A 130 7.09 11.69 9.13
CA ASN A 130 6.51 12.86 8.50
C ASN A 130 5.22 12.56 7.73
N PHE A 131 5.20 11.49 6.93
CA PHE A 131 4.07 11.20 6.06
C PHE A 131 3.95 9.73 5.69
N PHE A 132 2.74 9.21 5.59
CA PHE A 132 2.48 7.93 4.91
C PHE A 132 1.16 7.97 4.14
N VAL A 133 1.06 7.12 3.12
CA VAL A 133 -0.16 6.88 2.35
C VAL A 133 -0.31 5.39 2.13
N HIS A 134 -1.49 4.87 2.43
CA HIS A 134 -1.89 3.52 2.07
C HIS A 134 -3.23 3.52 1.35
N PHE A 135 -3.32 2.79 0.25
CA PHE A 135 -4.56 2.48 -0.44
C PHE A 135 -5.00 1.06 -0.09
N GLY A 136 -6.17 0.94 0.54
CA GLY A 136 -6.91 -0.31 0.55
C GLY A 136 -7.41 -0.65 -0.85
N TRP A 137 -7.68 -1.93 -1.09
CA TRP A 137 -8.12 -2.44 -2.38
C TRP A 137 -9.46 -1.85 -2.86
N ASP A 138 -10.29 -1.40 -1.91
CA ASP A 138 -11.68 -1.04 -2.07
C ASP A 138 -11.92 0.47 -1.92
N PHE A 139 -11.02 1.34 -2.43
CA PHE A 139 -11.17 2.82 -2.38
C PHE A 139 -11.15 3.42 -0.96
N TYR A 140 -10.45 2.79 -0.02
CA TYR A 140 -10.07 3.45 1.23
C TYR A 140 -8.64 3.95 1.16
N MET A 141 -8.44 5.26 1.20
CA MET A 141 -7.11 5.87 1.28
C MET A 141 -6.84 6.32 2.72
N TYR A 142 -5.70 5.93 3.28
CA TYR A 142 -5.26 6.31 4.61
C TYR A 142 -4.05 7.22 4.48
N ILE A 143 -4.15 8.43 5.01
CA ILE A 143 -3.05 9.39 5.05
C ILE A 143 -2.68 9.65 6.50
N GLY A 144 -1.40 9.53 6.81
CA GLY A 144 -0.84 10.01 8.08
C GLY A 144 0.14 11.14 7.87
N SER A 145 0.13 12.10 8.78
CA SER A 145 0.99 13.27 8.74
C SER A 145 1.43 13.71 10.14
N SER A 146 2.66 14.23 10.23
CA SER A 146 3.20 14.87 11.43
C SER A 146 2.48 16.18 11.77
N GLN A 147 1.79 16.78 10.80
CA GLN A 147 1.13 18.08 10.88
C GLN A 147 -0.31 17.98 10.38
N LYS A 148 -1.17 18.88 10.85
CA LYS A 148 -2.54 18.98 10.34
C LYS A 148 -2.48 19.44 8.88
N SER A 149 -3.41 18.96 8.05
CA SER A 149 -3.48 19.28 6.62
C SER A 149 -4.87 19.82 6.28
N GLU A 150 -5.17 21.04 6.72
CA GLU A 150 -6.52 21.62 6.56
C GLU A 150 -6.86 21.84 5.10
N ALA A 151 -5.90 22.33 4.29
CA ALA A 151 -6.13 22.55 2.87
C ALA A 151 -6.33 21.23 2.12
N GLY A 152 -5.57 20.18 2.47
CA GLY A 152 -5.76 18.83 1.92
C GLY A 152 -7.15 18.26 2.26
N ILE A 153 -7.60 18.41 3.51
CA ILE A 153 -8.93 17.94 3.96
C ILE A 153 -10.04 18.70 3.23
N GLU A 154 -9.96 20.03 3.17
CA GLU A 154 -10.94 20.86 2.46
C GLU A 154 -11.00 20.53 0.97
N PHE A 155 -9.85 20.28 0.35
CA PHE A 155 -9.78 19.85 -1.04
C PHE A 155 -10.52 18.52 -1.24
N ALA A 156 -10.28 17.53 -0.40
CA ALA A 156 -10.95 16.23 -0.48
C ALA A 156 -12.48 16.38 -0.44
N ILE A 157 -12.98 17.11 0.56
CA ILE A 157 -14.42 17.36 0.75
C ILE A 157 -15.03 18.09 -0.44
N LYS A 158 -14.35 19.14 -0.93
CA LYS A 158 -14.82 19.90 -2.09
C LYS A 158 -14.90 19.06 -3.36
N ASN A 159 -14.09 18.01 -3.47
CA ASN A 159 -14.07 17.09 -4.61
C ASN A 159 -14.86 15.80 -4.36
N GLY A 160 -15.79 15.81 -3.40
CA GLY A 160 -16.76 14.72 -3.21
C GLY A 160 -16.23 13.51 -2.43
N LEU A 161 -15.08 13.63 -1.75
CA LEU A 161 -14.58 12.61 -0.84
C LEU A 161 -14.96 12.91 0.61
N PHE A 162 -15.15 11.87 1.40
CA PHE A 162 -15.39 11.94 2.83
C PHE A 162 -14.07 11.74 3.58
N VAL A 163 -13.86 12.56 4.60
CA VAL A 163 -12.65 12.54 5.43
C VAL A 163 -13.04 12.31 6.88
N GLU A 164 -12.43 11.29 7.50
CA GLU A 164 -12.63 10.92 8.89
C GLU A 164 -11.29 10.90 9.60
N GLN A 165 -11.13 11.67 10.67
CA GLN A 165 -9.93 11.63 11.49
C GLN A 165 -9.97 10.38 12.39
N MET A 166 -9.03 9.46 12.19
CA MET A 166 -8.95 8.18 12.92
C MET A 166 -7.53 7.63 12.86
N ASP A 167 -7.15 6.78 13.81
CA ASP A 167 -5.90 6.02 13.71
C ASP A 167 -5.97 5.04 12.54
N SER A 168 -5.00 5.12 11.64
CA SER A 168 -4.90 4.23 10.49
C SER A 168 -4.61 2.81 10.98
N PRO A 169 -5.31 1.78 10.48
CA PRO A 169 -4.98 0.38 10.77
C PRO A 169 -3.64 -0.04 10.13
N TYR A 170 -2.97 0.86 9.42
CA TYR A 170 -1.70 0.64 8.74
C TYR A 170 -0.57 1.50 9.29
N HIS A 171 -0.80 2.22 10.38
CA HIS A 171 0.25 2.95 11.07
C HIS A 171 0.72 2.17 12.30
N PHE A 172 2.01 1.85 12.31
CA PHE A 172 2.67 1.20 13.44
C PHE A 172 3.98 1.92 13.74
N GLU A 173 4.32 2.03 15.02
CA GLU A 173 5.65 2.46 15.43
C GLU A 173 6.59 1.26 15.47
N GLU A 174 7.89 1.50 15.29
CA GLU A 174 8.91 0.45 15.26
C GLU A 174 8.86 -0.51 16.47
N LYS A 175 8.51 0.02 17.65
CA LYS A 175 8.39 -0.76 18.89
C LYS A 175 7.21 -1.75 18.89
N ASP A 176 6.22 -1.52 18.04
CA ASP A 176 5.00 -2.31 17.98
C ASP A 176 5.09 -3.42 16.91
N VAL A 177 6.13 -3.39 16.06
CA VAL A 177 6.33 -4.33 14.95
C VAL A 177 6.85 -5.68 15.45
N THR A 178 6.08 -6.73 15.16
CA THR A 178 6.52 -8.11 15.28
C THR A 178 7.27 -8.52 14.02
N ARG A 179 8.44 -9.16 14.21
CA ARG A 179 9.26 -9.67 13.12
C ARG A 179 9.42 -11.17 13.20
N LEU A 180 9.21 -11.85 12.09
CA LEU A 180 9.31 -13.29 12.01
C LEU A 180 9.88 -13.74 10.67
N VAL A 181 10.43 -14.95 10.66
CA VAL A 181 10.57 -15.74 9.44
C VAL A 181 9.39 -16.67 9.37
N GLN A 182 8.68 -16.68 8.25
CA GLN A 182 7.64 -17.65 7.93
C GLN A 182 8.01 -18.45 6.68
N TRP A 183 7.41 -19.63 6.55
CA TRP A 183 7.64 -20.48 5.39
C TRP A 183 6.41 -21.29 5.00
N ASN A 184 6.29 -21.50 3.69
CA ASN A 184 5.30 -22.36 3.04
C ASN A 184 6.02 -23.41 2.20
N LYS A 185 5.33 -24.50 1.87
CA LYS A 185 5.87 -25.51 0.94
C LYS A 185 5.91 -24.94 -0.47
N ILE A 186 6.94 -25.29 -1.24
CA ILE A 186 7.10 -24.83 -2.64
C ILE A 186 5.91 -25.30 -3.49
N ASP A 187 5.53 -26.57 -3.37
CA ASP A 187 4.49 -27.21 -4.19
C ASP A 187 3.06 -26.93 -3.72
N ASP A 188 2.89 -26.06 -2.72
CA ASP A 188 1.57 -25.70 -2.21
C ASP A 188 1.04 -24.46 -2.96
N GLU A 189 0.12 -24.68 -3.89
CA GLU A 189 -0.55 -23.62 -4.64
C GLU A 189 -1.33 -22.65 -3.73
N THR A 190 -1.74 -23.10 -2.55
CA THR A 190 -2.44 -22.23 -1.58
C THR A 190 -1.51 -21.30 -0.83
N LYS A 191 -0.19 -21.54 -0.91
CA LYS A 191 0.88 -20.79 -0.22
C LYS A 191 0.61 -20.61 1.28
N VAL A 192 -0.07 -21.57 1.90
CA VAL A 192 -0.36 -21.54 3.34
C VAL A 192 0.94 -21.64 4.12
N VAL A 193 1.10 -20.72 5.09
CA VAL A 193 2.22 -20.75 6.03
C VAL A 193 2.14 -22.01 6.87
N VAL A 194 3.18 -22.85 6.79
CA VAL A 194 3.26 -24.12 7.53
C VAL A 194 4.14 -24.03 8.78
N GLY A 195 4.85 -22.92 8.95
CA GLY A 195 5.61 -22.61 10.15
C GLY A 195 6.14 -21.18 10.16
N SER A 196 6.42 -20.69 11.36
CA SER A 196 7.04 -19.39 11.58
C SER A 196 7.83 -19.36 12.89
N GLU A 197 8.84 -18.48 12.95
CA GLU A 197 9.64 -18.22 14.14
C GLU A 197 9.89 -16.72 14.32
N LEU A 198 9.70 -16.23 15.55
CA LEU A 198 9.94 -14.83 15.92
C LEU A 198 11.43 -14.50 15.91
N LEU A 199 11.75 -13.31 15.42
CA LEU A 199 13.10 -12.77 15.43
C LEU A 199 13.25 -11.78 16.59
N LEU A 200 13.98 -12.19 17.63
CA LEU A 200 14.12 -11.42 18.86
C LEU A 200 15.43 -10.64 18.88
N ASN A 201 15.38 -9.40 19.38
CA ASN A 201 16.54 -8.54 19.68
C ASN A 201 17.49 -8.29 18.50
N VAL A 202 16.97 -8.28 17.26
CA VAL A 202 17.75 -7.93 16.07
C VAL A 202 17.51 -6.46 15.72
N PRO A 203 18.55 -5.62 15.65
CA PRO A 203 18.40 -4.23 15.24
C PRO A 203 17.84 -4.11 13.82
N ILE A 204 16.94 -3.15 13.59
CA ILE A 204 16.34 -2.91 12.26
C ILE A 204 17.39 -2.67 11.16
N SER A 205 18.54 -2.08 11.50
CA SER A 205 19.66 -1.86 10.59
C SER A 205 20.20 -3.15 9.99
N GLU A 206 20.17 -4.27 10.72
CA GLU A 206 20.63 -5.56 10.21
C GLU A 206 19.73 -6.06 9.08
N TYR A 207 18.41 -5.92 9.22
CA TYR A 207 17.47 -6.29 8.16
C TYR A 207 17.64 -5.41 6.92
N ARG A 208 17.77 -4.09 7.12
CA ARG A 208 18.05 -3.15 6.03
C ARG A 208 19.33 -3.53 5.28
N ASN A 209 20.39 -3.86 6.00
CA ASN A 209 21.66 -4.28 5.40
C ASN A 209 21.52 -5.56 4.58
N VAL A 210 20.83 -6.56 5.12
CA VAL A 210 20.62 -7.87 4.47
C VAL A 210 19.77 -7.75 3.21
N PHE A 211 18.74 -6.90 3.22
CA PHE A 211 17.88 -6.65 2.06
C PHE A 211 18.35 -5.51 1.16
N HIS A 212 19.50 -4.89 1.47
CA HIS A 212 20.07 -3.74 0.74
C HIS A 212 19.12 -2.54 0.63
N LEU A 213 18.44 -2.22 1.73
CA LEU A 213 17.48 -1.12 1.85
C LEU A 213 18.09 0.08 2.57
N SER A 214 17.54 1.26 2.31
CA SER A 214 17.99 2.53 2.87
C SER A 214 17.77 2.61 4.39
N LEU A 215 18.49 3.53 5.02
CA LEU A 215 18.38 3.79 6.46
C LEU A 215 16.99 4.25 6.91
N GLU A 216 16.20 4.82 6.01
CA GLU A 216 14.84 5.30 6.30
C GLU A 216 13.76 4.24 6.03
N HIS A 217 14.13 3.10 5.45
CA HIS A 217 13.17 2.05 5.14
C HIS A 217 12.56 1.45 6.42
N PRO A 218 11.24 1.36 6.58
CA PRO A 218 10.63 0.96 7.86
C PRO A 218 10.68 -0.55 8.14
N MET A 219 11.05 -1.37 7.14
CA MET A 219 11.03 -2.84 7.23
C MET A 219 9.65 -3.41 7.58
N TYR A 220 8.61 -2.83 6.98
CA TYR A 220 7.22 -3.29 7.09
C TYR A 220 6.84 -4.16 5.89
N GLY A 221 5.96 -5.12 6.11
CA GLY A 221 5.49 -6.04 5.10
C GLY A 221 6.40 -7.25 4.94
N SER A 222 6.36 -7.81 3.74
CA SER A 222 6.89 -9.14 3.41
C SER A 222 8.09 -9.06 2.47
N PHE A 223 9.17 -9.76 2.80
CA PHE A 223 10.41 -9.77 2.05
C PHE A 223 10.87 -11.19 1.79
N GLU A 224 11.04 -11.53 0.52
CA GLU A 224 11.52 -12.84 0.10
C GLU A 224 12.91 -13.14 0.69
N ILE A 225 13.01 -14.26 1.39
CA ILE A 225 14.29 -14.80 1.85
C ILE A 225 14.78 -15.80 0.81
N THR A 226 15.93 -15.51 0.20
CA THR A 226 16.61 -16.41 -0.76
C THR A 226 17.84 -17.06 -0.13
N GLU A 227 18.50 -17.95 -0.85
CA GLU A 227 19.76 -18.56 -0.39
C GLU A 227 20.83 -17.51 -0.04
N ALA A 228 20.82 -16.34 -0.69
CA ALA A 228 21.75 -15.25 -0.40
C ALA A 228 21.60 -14.74 1.05
N HIS A 229 20.39 -14.78 1.61
CA HIS A 229 20.13 -14.32 2.97
C HIS A 229 20.26 -15.45 4.02
N LYS A 230 20.41 -16.71 3.60
CA LYS A 230 20.39 -17.91 4.47
C LYS A 230 21.34 -17.78 5.66
N ASN A 231 22.57 -17.35 5.43
CA ASN A 231 23.59 -17.27 6.49
C ASN A 231 23.21 -16.30 7.61
N PHE A 232 22.40 -15.28 7.30
CA PHE A 232 21.87 -14.35 8.29
C PHE A 232 20.71 -14.99 9.04
N PHE A 233 19.65 -15.38 8.34
CA PHE A 233 18.41 -15.86 8.97
C PHE A 233 18.56 -17.20 9.69
N GLN A 234 19.37 -18.13 9.17
CA GLN A 234 19.58 -19.44 9.81
C GLN A 234 20.16 -19.32 11.24
N LYS A 235 20.88 -18.25 11.55
CA LYS A 235 21.43 -18.01 12.90
C LYS A 235 20.36 -17.52 13.89
N LEU A 236 19.23 -17.05 13.38
CA LEU A 236 18.17 -16.42 14.16
C LEU A 236 16.99 -17.35 14.46
N ILE A 237 16.90 -18.49 13.76
CA ILE A 237 15.80 -19.45 13.87
C ILE A 237 16.33 -20.87 14.13
N ALA A 238 15.53 -21.68 14.83
CA ALA A 238 15.83 -23.08 15.11
C ALA A 238 15.56 -23.99 13.91
N HIS A 239 14.55 -23.66 13.10
CA HIS A 239 14.22 -24.38 11.88
C HIS A 239 15.41 -24.36 10.90
N LYS A 240 15.77 -25.54 10.40
CA LYS A 240 16.84 -25.67 9.43
C LYS A 240 16.32 -25.33 8.04
N MET A 241 16.75 -24.18 7.52
CA MET A 241 16.33 -23.68 6.22
C MET A 241 16.72 -24.64 5.09
N ASP A 242 15.70 -25.12 4.41
CA ASP A 242 15.76 -26.03 3.27
C ASP A 242 14.99 -25.42 2.09
N PHE A 243 15.70 -24.71 1.22
CA PHE A 243 15.17 -24.02 0.03
C PHE A 243 14.76 -24.99 -1.09
N SER A 244 15.00 -26.30 -0.92
CA SER A 244 14.45 -27.33 -1.84
C SER A 244 13.04 -27.76 -1.48
N LYS A 245 12.55 -27.37 -0.30
CA LYS A 245 11.23 -27.77 0.22
C LYS A 245 10.31 -26.59 0.51
N TYR A 246 10.90 -25.46 0.90
CA TYR A 246 10.16 -24.31 1.41
C TYR A 246 10.60 -23.01 0.75
N GLU A 247 9.62 -22.12 0.58
CA GLU A 247 9.85 -20.70 0.36
C GLU A 247 9.84 -20.01 1.72
N TYR A 248 10.72 -19.03 1.90
CA TYR A 248 10.88 -18.31 3.16
C TYR A 248 10.62 -16.84 2.95
N GLU A 249 10.02 -16.22 3.96
CA GLU A 249 9.70 -14.81 3.95
C GLU A 249 9.99 -14.20 5.31
N PHE A 250 10.63 -13.03 5.31
CA PHE A 250 10.66 -12.15 6.47
C PHE A 250 9.36 -11.34 6.47
N PHE A 251 8.66 -11.33 7.58
CA PHE A 251 7.48 -10.50 7.79
C PHE A 251 7.73 -9.51 8.92
N GLY A 252 7.40 -8.24 8.70
CA GLY A 252 7.38 -7.18 9.70
C GLY A 252 6.00 -6.52 9.75
N GLY A 253 5.24 -6.78 10.81
CA GLY A 253 3.88 -6.24 10.96
C GLY A 253 3.28 -6.51 12.34
N HIS A 254 1.96 -6.33 12.45
CA HIS A 254 1.15 -6.64 13.64
C HIS A 254 0.40 -7.95 13.49
#